data_AF-M2SNJ2-F1
#
_entry.id   AF-M2SNJ2-F1
#
_cell.length_a   1.000
_cell.length_b   1.000
_cell.length_c   1.000
_cell.angle_alpha   90.00
_cell.angle_beta   90.00
_cell.angle_gamma   90.00
#
_symmetry.space_group_name_H-M   'P 1'
#
loop_
_entity.id
_entity.type
_entity.pdbx_description
1 polymer ?
#
loop_
_entity_poly.entity_id
_entity_poly.type
_entity_poly.pdbx_seq_one_letter_code
_entity_poly.pdbx_strand_id
1 'polypeptide(L)'
;MDSLTPSDLFSPSKARQQRAQAQDWAQIDSWLSYKYAGRTVPTFERNDETLKVLRELSVANERADEERAVFERVEREALRELDEVQRNDEDERILSRLRASLTPEGEQALDALASTAVTLNTPTANPESIAHALIYNTTTSQNLTNQLAHIATLQGYVDKQQSLLRTQLHELQTNPAFTTPANLQRQTTEQTRQVKHLRAKIREYEDKLSSLQSSQSRSITPGSKNIASAEAINDMLEQQKALDGLREKVEGIEREVAEFAGLPADKEAARKEVGKLEVKLDDVRKRRDELFEGLVTQ
;
A
#
# COMPACT_ATOMS: atom_id res chain seq x y z
N MET A 1 -32.91 -6.18 -12.18
CA MET A 1 -34.29 -5.74 -12.48
C MET A 1 -34.27 -4.22 -12.42
N ASP A 2 -33.67 -3.60 -13.43
CA ASP A 2 -33.67 -2.13 -13.54
C ASP A 2 -35.02 -1.70 -14.11
N SER A 3 -35.74 -0.91 -13.33
CA SER A 3 -37.05 -0.39 -13.70
C SER A 3 -36.91 0.62 -14.84
N LEU A 4 -37.08 0.13 -16.08
CA LEU A 4 -37.24 0.95 -17.28
C LEU A 4 -38.42 1.90 -17.11
N THR A 5 -38.18 3.20 -17.04
CA THR A 5 -39.25 4.21 -17.02
C THR A 5 -39.76 4.46 -18.44
N PRO A 6 -41.07 4.79 -18.64
CA PRO A 6 -41.64 5.05 -19.96
C PRO A 6 -40.96 6.19 -20.73
N SER A 7 -40.32 7.12 -20.03
CA SER A 7 -39.56 8.23 -20.61
C SER A 7 -38.24 7.80 -21.26
N ASP A 8 -37.64 6.68 -20.84
CA ASP A 8 -36.44 6.12 -21.49
C ASP A 8 -36.78 5.36 -22.79
N LEU A 9 -38.04 4.98 -22.98
CA LEU A 9 -38.56 4.36 -24.21
C LEU A 9 -38.81 5.37 -25.35
N PHE A 10 -38.84 6.67 -25.07
CA PHE A 10 -39.24 7.72 -26.04
C PHE A 10 -38.21 8.85 -26.19
N SER A 11 -36.91 8.56 -26.12
CA SER A 11 -35.90 9.47 -26.68
C SER A 11 -35.56 9.02 -28.11
N PRO A 12 -35.95 9.78 -29.16
CA PRO A 12 -35.68 9.41 -30.56
C PRO A 12 -34.21 9.11 -30.84
N SER A 13 -33.30 9.72 -30.07
CA SER A 13 -31.86 9.50 -30.18
C SER A 13 -31.43 8.13 -29.64
N LYS A 14 -31.92 7.71 -28.45
CA LYS A 14 -31.63 6.38 -27.89
C LYS A 14 -32.25 5.26 -28.73
N ALA A 15 -33.48 5.45 -29.22
CA ALA A 15 -34.15 4.48 -30.09
C ALA A 15 -33.45 4.32 -31.45
N ARG A 16 -32.88 5.39 -32.01
CA ARG A 16 -32.05 5.31 -33.23
C ARG A 16 -30.74 4.57 -32.97
N GLN A 17 -30.07 4.82 -31.85
CA GLN A 17 -28.83 4.12 -31.47
C GLN A 17 -29.06 2.62 -31.27
N GLN A 18 -30.14 2.23 -30.58
CA GLN A 18 -30.50 0.82 -30.40
C GLN A 18 -30.83 0.12 -31.73
N ARG A 19 -31.52 0.81 -32.65
CA ARG A 19 -31.78 0.26 -34.00
C ARG A 19 -30.50 0.10 -34.82
N ALA A 20 -29.59 1.07 -34.75
CA ALA A 20 -28.30 0.98 -35.43
C ALA A 20 -27.47 -0.18 -34.87
N GLN A 21 -27.38 -0.32 -33.55
CA GLN A 21 -26.73 -1.47 -32.93
C GLN A 21 -27.38 -2.81 -33.29
N ALA A 22 -28.72 -2.87 -33.32
CA ALA A 22 -29.42 -4.10 -33.72
C ALA A 22 -29.14 -4.47 -35.19
N GLN A 23 -29.01 -3.48 -36.08
CA GLN A 23 -28.60 -3.70 -37.47
C GLN A 23 -27.15 -4.18 -37.57
N ASP A 24 -26.23 -3.58 -36.82
CA ASP A 24 -24.83 -3.99 -36.77
C ASP A 24 -24.69 -5.43 -36.26
N TRP A 25 -25.45 -5.81 -35.22
CA TRP A 25 -25.50 -7.19 -34.73
C TRP A 25 -26.09 -8.17 -35.76
N ALA A 26 -27.14 -7.77 -36.48
CA ALA A 26 -27.72 -8.61 -37.53
C ALA A 26 -26.73 -8.87 -38.68
N GLN A 27 -25.93 -7.86 -39.05
CA GLN A 27 -24.85 -8.01 -40.03
C GLN A 27 -23.81 -9.02 -39.56
N ILE A 28 -23.34 -8.90 -38.31
CA ILE A 28 -22.36 -9.83 -37.73
C ILE A 28 -22.93 -11.25 -37.62
N ASP A 29 -24.19 -11.40 -37.21
CA ASP A 29 -24.86 -12.70 -37.11
C ASP A 29 -24.95 -13.37 -38.49
N SER A 30 -25.25 -12.60 -39.55
CA SER A 30 -25.23 -13.11 -40.93
C SER A 30 -23.82 -13.53 -41.37
N TRP A 31 -22.80 -12.72 -41.08
CA TRP A 31 -21.41 -13.01 -41.39
C TRP A 31 -20.89 -14.25 -40.65
N LEU A 32 -21.18 -14.38 -39.35
CA LEU A 32 -20.85 -15.57 -38.57
C LEU A 32 -21.57 -16.80 -39.11
N SER A 33 -22.85 -16.70 -39.45
CA SER A 33 -23.58 -17.84 -40.03
C SER A 33 -22.96 -18.34 -41.34
N TYR A 34 -22.49 -17.41 -42.18
CA TYR A 34 -21.75 -17.70 -43.41
C TYR A 34 -20.41 -18.38 -43.11
N LYS A 35 -19.59 -17.83 -42.19
CA LYS A 35 -18.27 -18.39 -41.84
C LYS A 35 -18.35 -19.75 -41.17
N TYR A 36 -19.41 -20.03 -40.41
CA TYR A 36 -19.60 -21.33 -39.79
C TYR A 36 -20.30 -22.35 -40.70
N ALA A 37 -20.71 -21.98 -41.92
CA ALA A 37 -21.31 -22.87 -42.92
C ALA A 37 -22.42 -23.79 -42.34
N GLY A 38 -23.30 -23.22 -41.53
CA GLY A 38 -24.39 -23.95 -40.86
C GLY A 38 -24.02 -24.69 -39.57
N ARG A 39 -22.77 -24.58 -39.08
CA ARG A 39 -22.39 -25.02 -37.72
C ARG A 39 -22.87 -24.01 -36.68
N THR A 40 -23.11 -24.48 -35.46
CA THR A 40 -23.53 -23.62 -34.35
C THR A 40 -22.40 -22.65 -33.98
N VAL A 41 -22.69 -21.36 -34.02
CA VAL A 41 -21.79 -20.31 -33.55
C VAL A 41 -21.61 -20.45 -32.03
N PRO A 42 -20.36 -20.48 -31.51
CA PRO A 42 -20.12 -20.53 -30.07
C PRO A 42 -20.79 -19.36 -29.35
N THR A 43 -21.27 -19.59 -28.13
CA THR A 43 -21.87 -18.51 -27.32
C THR A 43 -20.79 -17.54 -26.85
N PHE A 44 -21.02 -16.25 -27.03
CA PHE A 44 -20.15 -15.19 -26.55
C PHE A 44 -20.96 -14.05 -25.95
N GLU A 45 -20.29 -13.20 -25.17
CA GLU A 45 -20.91 -12.03 -24.55
C GLU A 45 -21.23 -10.98 -25.62
N ARG A 46 -22.48 -10.49 -25.66
CA ARG A 46 -22.88 -9.39 -26.55
C ARG A 46 -22.75 -8.06 -25.80
N ASN A 47 -21.61 -7.41 -25.96
CA ASN A 47 -21.35 -6.06 -25.45
C ASN A 47 -20.84 -5.13 -26.58
N ASP A 48 -20.78 -3.83 -26.34
CA ASP A 48 -20.38 -2.85 -27.38
C ASP A 48 -18.93 -3.05 -27.86
N GLU A 49 -18.03 -3.50 -26.97
CA GLU A 49 -16.64 -3.79 -27.30
C GLU A 49 -16.52 -5.00 -28.24
N THR A 50 -17.28 -6.07 -27.98
CA THR A 50 -17.34 -7.27 -28.82
C THR A 50 -17.95 -6.96 -30.17
N LEU A 51 -18.99 -6.11 -30.23
CA LEU A 51 -19.56 -5.64 -31.50
C LEU A 51 -18.50 -4.93 -32.34
N LYS A 52 -17.74 -4.02 -31.72
CA LYS A 52 -16.68 -3.27 -32.38
C LYS A 52 -15.59 -4.21 -32.92
N VAL A 53 -15.06 -5.11 -32.08
CA VAL A 53 -14.02 -6.07 -32.49
C VAL A 53 -14.51 -7.01 -33.59
N LEU A 54 -15.74 -7.53 -33.49
CA LEU A 54 -16.32 -8.41 -34.50
C LEU A 54 -16.55 -7.67 -35.83
N ARG A 55 -16.92 -6.39 -35.79
CA ARG A 55 -17.04 -5.56 -36.99
C ARG A 55 -15.68 -5.36 -37.66
N GLU A 56 -14.66 -4.97 -36.90
CA GLU A 56 -13.30 -4.80 -37.40
C GLU A 56 -12.78 -6.12 -38.01
N LEU A 57 -13.04 -7.25 -37.35
CA LEU A 57 -12.68 -8.57 -37.84
C LEU A 57 -13.43 -8.94 -39.13
N SER A 58 -14.73 -8.63 -39.21
CA SER A 58 -15.53 -8.91 -40.41
C SER A 58 -15.01 -8.14 -41.63
N VAL A 59 -14.70 -6.85 -41.47
CA VAL A 59 -14.15 -6.01 -42.54
C VAL A 59 -12.73 -6.45 -42.93
N ALA A 60 -11.88 -6.78 -41.95
CA ALA A 60 -10.55 -7.31 -42.22
C ALA A 60 -10.60 -8.65 -42.97
N ASN A 61 -11.60 -9.49 -42.65
CA ASN A 61 -11.81 -10.75 -43.31
C ASN A 61 -12.34 -10.58 -44.75
N GLU A 62 -13.34 -9.72 -44.96
CA GLU A 62 -13.83 -9.38 -46.31
C GLU A 62 -12.70 -8.84 -47.19
N ARG A 63 -11.87 -7.94 -46.66
CA ARG A 63 -10.68 -7.44 -47.36
C ARG A 63 -9.70 -8.56 -47.72
N ALA A 64 -9.44 -9.48 -46.81
CA ALA A 64 -8.55 -10.62 -47.08
C ALA A 64 -9.13 -11.56 -48.15
N ASP A 65 -10.44 -11.81 -48.12
CA ASP A 65 -11.15 -12.60 -49.13
C ASP A 65 -11.10 -11.90 -50.51
N GLU A 66 -11.28 -10.58 -50.56
CA GLU A 66 -11.13 -9.77 -51.79
C GLU A 66 -9.71 -9.81 -52.34
N GLU A 67 -8.68 -9.59 -51.50
CA GLU A 67 -7.28 -9.66 -51.89
C GLU A 67 -6.95 -11.04 -52.47
N ARG A 68 -7.41 -12.12 -51.81
CA ARG A 68 -7.26 -13.49 -52.32
C ARG A 68 -7.94 -13.68 -53.67
N ALA A 69 -9.17 -13.19 -53.85
CA ALA A 69 -9.89 -13.30 -55.11
C ALA A 69 -9.17 -12.55 -56.25
N VAL A 70 -8.52 -11.42 -55.95
CA VAL A 70 -7.68 -10.69 -56.92
C VAL A 70 -6.45 -11.53 -57.29
N PHE A 71 -5.73 -12.10 -56.31
CA PHE A 71 -4.58 -12.97 -56.58
C PHE A 71 -4.96 -14.18 -57.44
N GLU A 72 -6.03 -14.89 -57.09
CA GLU A 72 -6.50 -16.05 -57.86
C GLU A 72 -6.93 -15.67 -59.29
N ARG A 73 -7.45 -14.45 -59.50
CA ARG A 73 -7.76 -13.95 -60.84
C ARG A 73 -6.50 -13.67 -61.65
N VAL A 74 -5.53 -12.97 -61.06
CA VAL A 74 -4.25 -12.65 -61.70
C VAL A 74 -3.49 -13.93 -62.04
N GLU A 75 -3.45 -14.90 -61.14
CA GLU A 75 -2.82 -16.20 -61.38
C GLU A 75 -3.48 -16.94 -62.56
N ARG A 76 -4.82 -16.99 -62.58
CA ARG A 76 -5.56 -17.62 -63.68
C ARG A 76 -5.33 -16.92 -65.02
N GLU A 77 -5.24 -15.60 -65.03
CA GLU A 77 -4.96 -14.81 -66.22
C GLU A 77 -3.52 -15.03 -66.70
N ALA A 78 -2.53 -15.01 -65.79
CA ALA A 78 -1.13 -15.31 -66.11
C ALA A 78 -0.93 -16.73 -66.65
N LEU A 79 -1.62 -17.74 -66.09
CA LEU A 79 -1.60 -19.11 -66.60
C LEU A 79 -2.20 -19.20 -68.01
N ARG A 80 -3.29 -18.48 -68.25
CA ARG A 80 -3.93 -18.43 -69.56
C ARG A 80 -3.03 -17.78 -70.60
N GLU A 81 -2.37 -16.66 -70.26
CA GLU A 81 -1.40 -16.02 -71.14
C GLU A 81 -0.25 -16.97 -71.49
N LEU A 82 0.26 -17.72 -70.51
CA LEU A 82 1.33 -18.69 -70.73
C LEU A 82 0.93 -19.83 -71.68
N ASP A 83 -0.32 -20.31 -71.59
CA ASP A 83 -0.86 -21.32 -72.50
C ASP A 83 -1.12 -20.77 -73.92
N GLU A 84 -1.42 -19.47 -74.04
CA GLU A 84 -1.66 -18.79 -75.31
C GLU A 84 -0.36 -18.38 -76.04
N VAL A 85 0.82 -18.45 -75.39
CA VAL A 85 2.11 -18.19 -76.06
C VAL A 85 2.38 -19.23 -77.13
N GLN A 86 2.28 -18.83 -78.40
CA GLN A 86 2.67 -19.66 -79.53
C GLN A 86 4.18 -19.97 -79.47
N ARG A 87 4.50 -21.24 -79.23
CA ARG A 87 5.87 -21.74 -79.32
C ARG A 87 6.28 -21.83 -80.77
N ASN A 88 7.40 -21.21 -81.12
CA ASN A 88 7.97 -21.31 -82.45
C ASN A 88 8.71 -22.66 -82.58
N ASP A 89 8.30 -23.49 -83.53
CA ASP A 89 8.91 -24.80 -83.79
C ASP A 89 10.42 -24.72 -84.08
N GLU A 90 10.89 -23.58 -84.62
CA GLU A 90 12.32 -23.38 -84.86
C GLU A 90 13.11 -23.16 -83.56
N ASP A 91 12.53 -22.44 -82.59
CA ASP A 91 13.17 -22.19 -81.30
C ASP A 91 13.29 -23.50 -80.49
N GLU A 92 12.28 -24.37 -80.56
CA GLU A 92 12.31 -25.69 -79.92
C GLU A 92 13.37 -26.61 -80.56
N ARG A 93 13.56 -26.54 -81.88
CA ARG A 93 14.63 -27.25 -82.59
C ARG A 93 16.02 -26.72 -82.22
N ILE A 94 16.18 -25.42 -82.03
CA ILE A 94 17.45 -24.82 -81.62
C ILE A 94 17.77 -25.20 -80.16
N LEU A 95 16.79 -25.09 -79.27
CA LEU A 95 16.93 -25.46 -77.85
C LEU A 95 17.27 -26.95 -77.68
N SER A 96 16.61 -27.83 -78.41
CA SER A 96 16.92 -29.27 -78.36
C SER A 96 18.34 -29.60 -78.84
N ARG A 97 18.84 -28.92 -79.89
CA ARG A 97 20.24 -29.07 -80.34
C ARG A 97 21.25 -28.51 -79.34
N LEU A 98 20.96 -27.37 -78.72
CA LEU A 98 21.79 -26.80 -77.66
C LEU A 98 21.86 -27.73 -76.45
N ARG A 99 20.71 -28.29 -76.04
CA ARG A 99 20.63 -29.28 -74.96
C ARG A 99 21.45 -30.53 -75.27
N ALA A 100 21.38 -31.05 -76.49
CA ALA A 100 22.16 -32.20 -76.92
C ALA A 100 23.69 -31.93 -76.99
N SER A 101 24.10 -30.66 -77.02
CA SER A 101 25.51 -30.24 -77.10
C SER A 101 26.12 -29.89 -75.73
N LEU A 102 25.32 -29.89 -74.66
CA LEU A 102 25.76 -29.58 -73.30
C LEU A 102 26.48 -30.78 -72.67
N THR A 103 27.50 -30.51 -71.87
CA THR A 103 28.09 -31.53 -71.00
C THR A 103 27.14 -31.85 -69.84
N PRO A 104 27.27 -33.02 -69.20
CA PRO A 104 26.47 -33.37 -68.02
C PRO A 104 26.56 -32.32 -66.91
N GLU A 105 27.74 -31.75 -66.69
CA GLU A 105 27.97 -30.68 -65.70
C GLU A 105 27.27 -29.37 -66.10
N GLY A 106 27.22 -29.08 -67.40
CA GLY A 106 26.52 -27.90 -67.93
C GLY A 106 25.00 -28.02 -67.79
N GLU A 107 24.44 -29.20 -68.05
CA GLU A 107 23.01 -29.46 -67.82
C GLU A 107 22.67 -29.34 -66.34
N GLN A 108 23.48 -29.93 -65.45
CA GLN A 108 23.28 -29.82 -64.00
C GLN A 108 23.37 -28.37 -63.49
N ALA A 109 24.33 -27.58 -64.00
CA ALA A 109 24.49 -26.19 -63.60
C ALA A 109 23.31 -25.32 -64.03
N LEU A 110 22.77 -25.54 -65.24
CA LEU A 110 21.59 -24.84 -65.73
C LEU A 110 20.33 -25.23 -64.95
N ASP A 111 20.17 -26.51 -64.61
CA ASP A 111 19.05 -26.98 -63.79
C ASP A 111 19.12 -26.43 -62.35
N ALA A 112 20.32 -26.39 -61.75
CA ALA A 112 20.54 -25.74 -60.47
C ALA A 112 20.25 -24.24 -60.52
N LEU A 113 20.62 -23.55 -61.60
CA LEU A 113 20.34 -22.13 -61.78
C LEU A 113 18.85 -21.85 -62.03
N ALA A 114 18.17 -22.68 -62.81
CA ALA A 114 16.73 -22.56 -63.04
C ALA A 114 15.94 -22.84 -61.76
N SER A 115 16.28 -23.91 -61.04
CA SER A 115 15.64 -24.25 -59.76
C SER A 115 15.88 -23.20 -58.69
N THR A 116 17.09 -22.61 -58.60
CA THR A 116 17.35 -21.50 -57.67
C THR A 116 16.58 -20.23 -58.04
N ALA A 117 16.48 -19.88 -59.32
CA ALA A 117 15.68 -18.75 -59.76
C ALA A 117 14.19 -18.94 -59.46
N VAL A 118 13.64 -20.13 -59.68
CA VAL A 118 12.24 -20.47 -59.38
C VAL A 118 11.98 -20.47 -57.86
N THR A 119 12.86 -21.09 -57.07
CA THR A 119 12.69 -21.15 -55.60
C THR A 119 12.81 -19.78 -54.94
N LEU A 120 13.65 -18.89 -55.47
CA LEU A 120 13.75 -17.50 -55.02
C LEU A 120 12.70 -16.58 -55.65
N ASN A 121 11.84 -17.13 -56.51
CA ASN A 121 10.81 -16.40 -57.26
C ASN A 121 11.37 -15.17 -57.98
N THR A 122 12.54 -15.30 -58.61
CA THR A 122 13.17 -14.21 -59.36
C THR A 122 12.73 -14.22 -60.82
N PRO A 123 12.42 -13.06 -61.42
CA PRO A 123 11.92 -12.97 -62.80
C PRO A 123 12.97 -13.34 -63.86
N THR A 124 14.25 -13.31 -63.50
CA THR A 124 15.35 -13.67 -64.41
C THR A 124 16.41 -14.49 -63.68
N ALA A 125 17.12 -15.30 -64.45
CA ALA A 125 18.29 -16.08 -64.04
C ALA A 125 19.56 -15.24 -63.82
N ASN A 126 19.46 -13.90 -63.78
CA ASN A 126 20.62 -13.02 -63.62
C ASN A 126 21.26 -13.23 -62.22
N PRO A 127 22.57 -13.52 -62.12
CA PRO A 127 23.27 -13.65 -60.85
C PRO A 127 23.05 -12.49 -59.88
N GLU A 128 22.94 -11.25 -60.37
CA GLU A 128 22.68 -10.08 -59.52
C GLU A 128 21.28 -10.13 -58.89
N SER A 129 20.27 -10.49 -59.67
CA SER A 129 18.89 -10.63 -59.19
C SER A 129 18.77 -11.73 -58.14
N ILE A 130 19.42 -12.87 -58.37
CA ILE A 130 19.49 -13.99 -57.44
C ILE A 130 20.23 -13.57 -56.15
N ALA A 131 21.35 -12.87 -56.27
CA ALA A 131 22.12 -12.38 -55.12
C ALA A 131 21.30 -11.39 -54.27
N HIS A 132 20.60 -10.44 -54.89
CA HIS A 132 19.72 -9.51 -54.18
C HIS A 132 18.57 -10.23 -53.47
N ALA A 133 17.92 -11.18 -54.13
CA ALA A 133 16.86 -11.99 -53.52
C ALA A 133 17.38 -12.81 -52.33
N LEU A 134 18.56 -13.42 -52.45
CA LEU A 134 19.21 -14.14 -51.35
C LEU A 134 19.54 -13.24 -50.17
N ILE A 135 20.16 -12.07 -50.41
CA ILE A 135 20.50 -11.11 -49.35
C ILE A 135 19.24 -10.61 -48.66
N TYR A 136 18.19 -10.29 -49.43
CA TYR A 136 16.90 -9.86 -48.92
C TYR A 136 16.25 -10.94 -48.05
N ASN A 137 16.12 -12.16 -48.55
CA ASN A 137 15.53 -13.30 -47.82
C ASN A 137 16.34 -13.65 -46.57
N THR A 138 17.67 -13.59 -46.65
CA THR A 138 18.53 -13.85 -45.49
C THR A 138 18.37 -12.76 -44.42
N THR A 139 18.36 -11.50 -44.83
CA THR A 139 18.23 -10.35 -43.92
C THR A 139 16.86 -10.34 -43.27
N THR A 140 15.79 -10.59 -44.04
CA THR A 140 14.42 -10.68 -43.51
C THR A 140 14.28 -11.85 -42.55
N SER A 141 14.79 -13.04 -42.90
CA SER A 141 14.79 -14.21 -42.02
C SER A 141 15.51 -13.96 -40.69
N GLN A 142 16.70 -13.35 -40.73
CA GLN A 142 17.44 -12.98 -39.52
C GLN A 142 16.69 -11.93 -38.68
N ASN A 143 16.10 -10.92 -39.33
CA ASN A 143 15.33 -9.89 -38.64
C ASN A 143 14.12 -10.49 -37.92
N LEU A 144 13.33 -11.33 -38.62
CA LEU A 144 12.18 -12.02 -38.03
C LEU A 144 12.60 -12.97 -36.90
N THR A 145 13.72 -13.68 -37.05
CA THR A 145 14.25 -14.55 -35.99
C THR A 145 14.62 -13.74 -34.75
N ASN A 146 15.28 -12.60 -34.92
CA ASN A 146 15.63 -11.70 -33.82
C ASN A 146 14.39 -11.09 -33.16
N GLN A 147 13.40 -10.69 -33.96
CA GLN A 147 12.12 -10.18 -33.44
C GLN A 147 11.36 -11.24 -32.65
N LEU A 148 11.30 -12.49 -33.13
CA LEU A 148 10.69 -13.60 -32.41
C LEU A 148 11.39 -13.89 -31.10
N ALA A 149 12.73 -13.90 -31.08
CA ALA A 149 13.50 -14.05 -29.86
C ALA A 149 13.18 -12.92 -28.86
N HIS A 150 13.11 -11.68 -29.34
CA HIS A 150 12.74 -10.54 -28.50
C HIS A 150 11.32 -10.65 -27.92
N ILE A 151 10.33 -11.00 -28.75
CA ILE A 151 8.95 -11.21 -28.32
C ILE A 151 8.88 -12.33 -27.27
N ALA A 152 9.60 -13.43 -27.47
CA ALA A 152 9.64 -14.53 -26.50
C ALA A 152 10.20 -14.06 -25.14
N THR A 153 11.24 -13.22 -25.13
CA THR A 153 11.75 -12.63 -23.88
C THR A 153 10.76 -11.72 -23.19
N LEU A 154 10.04 -10.88 -23.95
CA LEU A 154 9.00 -10.00 -23.42
C LEU A 154 7.83 -10.81 -22.85
N GLN A 155 7.42 -11.87 -23.54
CA GLN A 155 6.38 -12.77 -23.08
C GLN A 155 6.76 -13.41 -21.75
N GLY A 156 7.97 -13.97 -21.64
CA GLY A 156 8.47 -14.53 -20.38
C GLY A 156 8.54 -13.50 -19.25
N TYR A 157 8.87 -12.24 -19.56
CA TYR A 157 8.83 -11.16 -18.58
C TYR A 157 7.39 -10.87 -18.11
N VAL A 158 6.44 -10.75 -19.02
CA VAL A 158 5.02 -10.49 -18.69
C VAL A 158 4.45 -11.64 -17.86
N ASP A 159 4.72 -12.89 -18.22
CA ASP A 159 4.27 -14.07 -17.45
C ASP A 159 4.84 -14.07 -16.03
N LYS A 160 6.12 -13.67 -15.87
CA LYS A 160 6.75 -13.52 -14.56
C LYS A 160 6.11 -12.39 -13.74
N GLN A 161 5.82 -11.24 -14.36
CA GLN A 161 5.12 -10.15 -13.67
C GLN A 161 3.69 -10.53 -13.31
N GLN A 162 2.98 -11.23 -14.19
CA GLN A 162 1.62 -11.68 -13.93
C GLN A 162 1.57 -12.69 -12.78
N SER A 163 2.51 -13.64 -12.74
CA SER A 163 2.60 -14.61 -11.63
C SER A 163 2.97 -13.93 -10.30
N LEU A 164 3.89 -12.96 -10.32
CA LEU A 164 4.22 -12.15 -9.15
C LEU A 164 2.99 -11.38 -8.62
N LEU A 165 2.29 -10.65 -9.50
CA LEU A 165 1.11 -9.87 -9.14
C LEU A 165 -0.01 -10.76 -8.61
N ARG A 166 -0.24 -11.93 -9.22
CA ARG A 166 -1.21 -12.91 -8.71
C ARG A 166 -0.85 -13.41 -7.32
N THR A 167 0.43 -13.65 -7.06
CA THR A 167 0.91 -14.09 -5.74
C THR A 167 0.71 -12.99 -4.69
N GLN A 168 1.04 -11.73 -5.02
CA GLN A 168 0.82 -10.59 -4.13
C GLN A 168 -0.68 -10.35 -3.87
N LEU A 169 -1.51 -10.43 -4.90
CA LEU A 169 -2.96 -10.29 -4.75
C LEU A 169 -3.52 -11.41 -3.87
N HIS A 170 -3.05 -12.64 -4.07
CA HIS A 170 -3.43 -13.76 -3.21
C HIS A 170 -3.00 -13.53 -1.75
N GLU A 171 -1.79 -13.03 -1.51
CA GLU A 171 -1.31 -12.68 -0.18
C GLU A 171 -2.19 -11.60 0.47
N LEU A 172 -2.54 -10.53 -0.26
CA LEU A 172 -3.41 -9.47 0.24
C LEU A 172 -4.83 -9.97 0.56
N GLN A 173 -5.35 -10.93 -0.19
CA GLN A 173 -6.69 -11.48 0.03
C GLN A 173 -6.75 -12.53 1.14
N THR A 174 -5.70 -13.34 1.29
CA THR A 174 -5.70 -14.48 2.21
C THR A 174 -5.06 -14.17 3.56
N ASN A 175 -4.12 -13.23 3.61
CA ASN A 175 -3.43 -12.92 4.86
C ASN A 175 -4.38 -12.14 5.80
N PRO A 176 -4.68 -12.69 6.99
CA PRO A 176 -5.61 -12.08 7.93
C PRO A 176 -5.14 -10.70 8.43
N ALA A 177 -3.84 -10.38 8.30
CA ALA A 177 -3.30 -9.07 8.64
C ALA A 177 -3.84 -7.93 7.75
N PHE A 178 -4.25 -8.23 6.52
CA PHE A 178 -4.82 -7.25 5.59
C PHE A 178 -6.37 -7.27 5.56
N THR A 179 -6.99 -8.21 6.28
CA THR A 179 -8.45 -8.23 6.44
C THR A 179 -8.87 -7.28 7.56
N THR A 180 -9.95 -6.53 7.33
CA THR A 180 -10.48 -5.63 8.36
C THR A 180 -11.02 -6.49 9.53
N PRO A 181 -10.51 -6.33 10.77
CA PRO A 181 -11.00 -7.11 11.89
C PRO A 181 -12.50 -6.91 12.07
N ALA A 182 -13.27 -8.00 12.08
CA ALA A 182 -14.75 -7.94 12.13
C ALA A 182 -15.28 -7.23 13.40
N ASN A 183 -14.46 -7.13 14.44
CA ASN A 183 -14.77 -6.46 15.69
C ASN A 183 -14.46 -4.96 15.69
N LEU A 184 -13.77 -4.42 14.68
CA LEU A 184 -13.31 -3.02 14.66
C LEU A 184 -14.50 -2.05 14.63
N GLN A 185 -15.49 -2.29 13.77
CA GLN A 185 -16.71 -1.49 13.72
C GLN A 185 -17.42 -1.47 15.09
N ARG A 186 -17.53 -2.65 15.73
CA ARG A 186 -18.16 -2.79 17.05
C ARG A 186 -17.36 -2.04 18.11
N GLN A 187 -16.04 -2.20 18.14
CA GLN A 187 -15.15 -1.48 19.06
C GLN A 187 -15.22 0.04 18.86
N THR A 188 -15.23 0.53 17.63
CA THR A 188 -15.36 1.97 17.34
C THR A 188 -16.71 2.51 17.83
N THR A 189 -17.81 1.78 17.62
CA THR A 189 -19.13 2.21 18.12
C THR A 189 -19.18 2.22 19.65
N GLU A 190 -18.55 1.24 20.30
CA GLU A 190 -18.48 1.14 21.76
C GLU A 190 -17.60 2.25 22.36
N GLN A 191 -16.41 2.48 21.82
CA GLN A 191 -15.54 3.60 22.20
C GLN A 191 -16.23 4.94 21.99
N THR A 192 -16.99 5.11 20.90
CA THR A 192 -17.77 6.35 20.66
C THR A 192 -18.83 6.56 21.74
N ARG A 193 -19.52 5.50 22.19
CA ARG A 193 -20.48 5.56 23.30
C ARG A 193 -19.79 5.91 24.62
N GLN A 194 -18.67 5.27 24.92
CA GLN A 194 -17.88 5.53 26.13
C GLN A 194 -17.37 6.97 26.16
N VAL A 195 -16.85 7.49 25.04
CA VAL A 195 -16.42 8.88 24.92
C VAL A 195 -17.58 9.85 25.15
N LYS A 196 -18.77 9.58 24.60
CA LYS A 196 -19.96 10.41 24.87
C LYS A 196 -20.35 10.39 26.35
N HIS A 197 -20.31 9.22 26.99
CA HIS A 197 -20.60 9.09 28.42
C HIS A 197 -19.58 9.85 29.29
N LEU A 198 -18.28 9.69 29.00
CA LEU A 198 -17.22 10.40 29.71
C LEU A 198 -17.33 11.92 29.52
N ARG A 199 -17.64 12.40 28.32
CA ARG A 199 -17.91 13.83 28.08
C ARG A 199 -19.08 14.37 28.88
N ALA A 200 -20.16 13.59 29.02
CA ALA A 200 -21.28 13.97 29.87
C ALA A 200 -20.87 14.06 31.34
N LYS A 201 -20.12 13.08 31.84
CA LYS A 201 -19.59 13.10 33.21
C LYS A 201 -18.62 14.25 33.48
N ILE A 202 -17.75 14.58 32.52
CA ILE A 202 -16.85 15.74 32.64
C ILE A 202 -17.67 17.02 32.84
N ARG A 203 -18.70 17.24 32.02
CA ARG A 203 -19.60 18.40 32.20
C ARG A 203 -20.32 18.38 33.53
N GLU A 204 -20.83 17.23 33.98
CA GLU A 204 -21.45 17.13 35.30
C GLU A 204 -20.47 17.46 36.44
N TYR A 205 -19.20 17.07 36.33
CA TYR A 205 -18.18 17.40 37.32
C TYR A 205 -17.76 18.87 37.25
N GLU A 206 -17.68 19.46 36.05
CA GLU A 206 -17.47 20.89 35.85
C GLU A 206 -18.63 21.72 36.44
N ASP A 207 -19.88 21.29 36.22
CA ASP A 207 -21.08 21.90 36.80
C ASP A 207 -21.08 21.76 38.33
N LYS A 208 -20.69 20.61 38.87
CA LYS A 208 -20.55 20.43 40.33
C LYS A 208 -19.45 21.31 40.89
N LEU A 209 -18.28 21.38 40.25
CA LEU A 209 -17.17 22.25 40.67
C LEU A 209 -17.56 23.72 40.63
N SER A 210 -18.20 24.17 39.56
CA SER A 210 -18.67 25.55 39.43
C SER A 210 -19.78 25.85 40.45
N SER A 211 -20.67 24.90 40.73
CA SER A 211 -21.69 25.04 41.77
C SER A 211 -21.08 25.13 43.18
N LEU A 212 -20.06 24.32 43.48
CA LEU A 212 -19.32 24.33 44.74
C LEU A 212 -18.52 25.63 44.89
N GLN A 213 -17.85 26.10 43.83
CA GLN A 213 -17.20 27.41 43.81
C GLN A 213 -18.22 28.54 44.00
N SER A 214 -19.39 28.44 43.38
CA SER A 214 -20.48 29.42 43.47
C SER A 214 -21.20 29.41 44.82
N SER A 215 -21.29 28.25 45.48
CA SER A 215 -21.85 28.12 46.83
C SER A 215 -20.82 28.56 47.88
N GLN A 216 -19.54 28.24 47.68
CA GLN A 216 -18.45 28.73 48.50
C GLN A 216 -18.39 30.26 48.45
N SER A 217 -18.46 30.86 47.27
CA SER A 217 -18.46 32.32 47.10
C SER A 217 -19.72 33.00 47.64
N ARG A 218 -20.89 32.33 47.65
CA ARG A 218 -22.13 32.85 48.27
C ARG A 218 -22.21 32.65 49.79
N SER A 219 -21.55 31.62 50.33
CA SER A 219 -21.45 31.36 51.77
C SER A 219 -20.41 32.24 52.47
N ILE A 220 -19.58 32.96 51.72
CA ILE A 220 -18.58 33.86 52.27
C ILE A 220 -19.25 35.19 52.63
N THR A 221 -19.51 35.38 53.92
CA THR A 221 -19.70 36.71 54.50
C THR A 221 -18.40 37.53 54.35
N PRO A 222 -18.45 38.87 54.30
CA PRO A 222 -17.29 39.72 54.00
C PRO A 222 -16.07 39.51 54.92
N GLY A 223 -16.26 38.92 56.11
CA GLY A 223 -15.19 38.57 57.05
C GLY A 223 -14.52 37.21 56.82
N SER A 224 -15.09 36.33 55.99
CA SER A 224 -14.59 34.95 55.76
C SER A 224 -13.82 34.77 54.43
N LYS A 225 -13.62 35.84 53.65
CA LYS A 225 -12.91 35.80 52.36
C LYS A 225 -11.49 35.22 52.46
N ASN A 226 -10.88 35.30 53.65
CA ASN A 226 -9.47 35.01 53.87
C ASN A 226 -9.24 33.69 54.62
N ILE A 227 -10.18 32.74 54.64
CA ILE A 227 -9.97 31.43 55.31
C ILE A 227 -9.96 30.27 54.31
N ALA A 228 -10.58 30.42 53.14
CA ALA A 228 -10.74 29.34 52.17
C ALA A 228 -10.04 29.58 50.82
N SER A 229 -9.30 30.67 50.65
CA SER A 229 -8.41 30.83 49.49
C SER A 229 -7.19 29.93 49.68
N ALA A 230 -6.67 29.37 48.58
CA ALA A 230 -5.41 28.61 48.62
C ALA A 230 -4.25 29.43 49.22
N GLU A 231 -4.32 30.75 49.08
CA GLU A 231 -3.40 31.73 49.66
C GLU A 231 -3.53 31.84 51.19
N ALA A 232 -4.76 31.89 51.72
CA ALA A 232 -5.00 31.89 53.16
C ALA A 232 -4.55 30.59 53.86
N ILE A 233 -4.73 29.45 53.18
CA ILE A 233 -4.25 28.15 53.68
C ILE A 233 -2.72 28.14 53.74
N ASN A 234 -2.07 28.76 52.75
CA ASN A 234 -0.61 28.88 52.73
C ASN A 234 -0.10 29.82 53.85
N ASP A 235 -0.76 30.96 54.06
CA ASP A 235 -0.44 31.89 55.15
C ASP A 235 -0.62 31.24 56.54
N MET A 236 -1.69 30.46 56.75
CA MET A 236 -1.88 29.71 57.99
C MET A 236 -0.78 28.67 58.21
N LEU A 237 -0.33 28.01 57.14
CA LEU A 237 0.74 27.00 57.22
C LEU A 237 2.11 27.63 57.52
N GLU A 238 2.37 28.83 57.01
CA GLU A 238 3.55 29.63 57.37
C GLU A 238 3.49 30.12 58.83
N GLN A 239 2.34 30.61 59.28
CA GLN A 239 2.14 31.00 60.68
C GLN A 239 2.33 29.81 61.65
N GLN A 240 1.85 28.63 61.27
CA GLN A 240 2.02 27.42 62.08
C GLN A 240 3.49 27.01 62.20
N LYS A 241 4.26 27.06 61.10
CA LYS A 241 5.71 26.82 61.15
C LYS A 241 6.44 27.84 62.04
N ALA A 242 6.03 29.11 62.00
CA ALA A 242 6.61 30.14 62.85
C ALA A 242 6.32 29.88 64.35
N LEU A 243 5.10 29.42 64.68
CA LEU A 243 4.73 29.04 66.04
C LEU A 243 5.48 27.80 66.53
N ASP A 244 5.65 26.78 65.68
CA ASP A 244 6.41 25.58 66.03
C ASP A 244 7.88 25.92 66.32
N GLY A 245 8.49 26.79 65.50
CA GLY A 245 9.85 27.28 65.76
C GLY A 245 9.97 28.13 67.04
N LEU A 246 8.92 28.88 67.40
CA LEU A 246 8.90 29.62 68.66
C LEU A 246 8.76 28.68 69.85
N ARG A 247 7.93 27.63 69.71
CA ARG A 247 7.74 26.60 70.73
C ARG A 247 9.03 25.84 71.01
N GLU A 248 9.78 25.48 69.97
CA GLU A 248 11.08 24.80 70.12
C GLU A 248 12.09 25.68 70.87
N LYS A 249 12.12 26.99 70.58
CA LYS A 249 12.96 27.95 71.31
C LYS A 249 12.55 28.08 72.78
N VAL A 250 11.25 28.16 73.06
CA VAL A 250 10.73 28.22 74.42
C VAL A 250 11.09 26.94 75.18
N GLU A 251 10.92 25.78 74.58
CA GLU A 251 11.27 24.49 75.20
C GLU A 251 12.79 24.38 75.45
N GLY A 252 13.62 24.93 74.56
CA GLY A 252 15.06 25.06 74.77
C GLY A 252 15.41 25.92 75.99
N ILE A 253 14.81 27.11 76.07
CA ILE A 253 15.03 28.04 77.21
C ILE A 253 14.49 27.43 78.50
N GLU A 254 13.35 26.76 78.48
CA GLU A 254 12.79 26.07 79.64
C GLU A 254 13.71 24.94 80.14
N ARG A 255 14.39 24.21 79.24
CA ARG A 255 15.42 23.22 79.64
C ARG A 255 16.63 23.90 80.28
N GLU A 256 17.15 24.98 79.68
CA GLU A 256 18.27 25.73 80.25
C GLU A 256 17.91 26.29 81.64
N VAL A 257 16.69 26.83 81.80
CA VAL A 257 16.20 27.32 83.10
C VAL A 257 16.01 26.16 84.09
N ALA A 258 15.58 24.99 83.63
CA ALA A 258 15.44 23.81 84.47
C ALA A 258 16.79 23.30 85.03
N GLU A 259 17.89 23.45 84.29
CA GLU A 259 19.24 23.12 84.80
C GLU A 259 19.66 24.02 85.98
N PHE A 260 19.12 25.24 86.05
CA PHE A 260 19.32 26.16 87.16
C PHE A 260 18.18 26.12 88.19
N ALA A 261 17.18 25.25 88.02
CA ALA A 261 16.05 25.12 88.93
C ALA A 261 16.53 24.55 90.28
N GLY A 262 16.62 25.43 91.28
CA GLY A 262 17.11 25.11 92.62
C GLY A 262 18.22 26.04 93.12
N LEU A 263 18.79 26.87 92.24
CA LEU A 263 19.70 27.94 92.66
C LEU A 263 18.91 29.23 92.97
N PRO A 264 19.20 29.92 94.08
CA PRO A 264 18.63 31.23 94.35
C PRO A 264 18.97 32.23 93.23
N ALA A 265 18.05 33.14 92.93
CA ALA A 265 18.21 34.14 91.86
C ALA A 265 19.41 35.09 92.05
N ASP A 266 19.99 35.14 93.25
CA ASP A 266 21.18 35.94 93.57
C ASP A 266 22.47 35.12 93.41
N LYS A 267 23.39 35.63 92.59
CA LYS A 267 24.65 34.97 92.18
C LYS A 267 25.56 34.65 93.36
N GLU A 268 25.57 35.49 94.40
CA GLU A 268 26.39 35.26 95.59
C GLU A 268 25.80 34.15 96.49
N ALA A 269 24.47 34.07 96.59
CA ALA A 269 23.77 33.04 97.34
C ALA A 269 23.87 31.66 96.65
N ALA A 270 23.78 31.62 95.32
CA ALA A 270 23.99 30.42 94.50
C ALA A 270 25.37 29.78 94.72
N ARG A 271 26.44 30.59 94.74
CA ARG A 271 27.81 30.11 95.03
C ARG A 271 27.95 29.52 96.42
N LYS A 272 27.26 30.09 97.41
CA LYS A 272 27.29 29.60 98.79
C LYS A 272 26.59 28.24 98.94
N GLU A 273 25.48 28.02 98.24
CA GLU A 273 24.80 26.72 98.24
C GLU A 273 25.58 25.65 97.45
N VAL A 274 26.20 26.01 96.32
CA VAL A 274 27.12 25.09 95.60
C VAL A 274 28.29 24.69 96.50
N GLY A 275 28.94 25.65 97.16
CA GLY A 275 30.05 25.35 98.08
C GLY A 275 29.63 24.47 99.27
N LYS A 276 28.41 24.64 99.81
CA LYS A 276 27.88 23.73 100.85
C LYS A 276 27.67 22.31 100.31
N LEU A 277 27.19 22.16 99.08
CA LEU A 277 26.96 20.86 98.46
C LEU A 277 28.28 20.16 98.11
N GLU A 278 29.31 20.90 97.70
CA GLU A 278 30.67 20.38 97.48
C GLU A 278 31.28 19.83 98.78
N VAL A 279 31.15 20.56 99.90
CA VAL A 279 31.61 20.07 101.21
C VAL A 279 30.89 18.78 101.60
N LYS A 280 29.56 18.70 101.39
CA LYS A 280 28.80 17.46 101.66
C LYS A 280 29.23 16.31 100.74
N LEU A 281 29.57 16.58 99.48
CA LEU A 281 30.05 15.56 98.55
C LEU A 281 31.40 15.00 99.00
N ASP A 282 32.30 15.86 99.47
CA ASP A 282 33.60 15.45 100.00
C ASP A 282 33.47 14.67 101.31
N ASP A 283 32.53 15.03 102.19
CA ASP A 283 32.23 14.24 103.38
C ASP A 283 31.67 12.86 103.04
N VAL A 284 30.80 12.75 102.02
CA VAL A 284 30.29 11.46 101.53
C VAL A 284 31.39 10.64 100.86
N ARG A 285 32.32 11.27 100.14
CA ARG A 285 33.49 10.60 99.56
C ARG A 285 34.42 10.08 100.64
N LYS A 286 34.71 10.86 101.69
CA LYS A 286 35.48 10.39 102.85
C LYS A 286 34.81 9.21 103.54
N ARG A 287 33.49 9.26 103.76
CA ARG A 287 32.73 8.13 104.32
C ARG A 287 32.80 6.89 103.42
N ARG A 288 32.72 7.07 102.11
CA ARG A 288 32.89 5.97 101.15
C ARG A 288 34.29 5.39 101.26
N ASP A 289 35.32 6.23 101.31
CA ASP A 289 36.71 5.80 101.36
C ASP A 289 37.03 5.11 102.69
N GLU A 290 36.49 5.59 103.81
CA GLU A 290 36.54 4.93 105.14
C GLU A 290 35.83 3.56 105.13
N LEU A 291 34.65 3.45 104.51
CA LEU A 291 33.94 2.18 104.36
C LEU A 291 34.68 1.22 103.43
N PHE A 292 35.35 1.72 102.38
CA PHE A 292 36.20 0.93 101.50
C PHE A 292 37.47 0.44 102.21
N GLU A 293 38.14 1.27 103.01
CA GLU A 293 39.31 0.85 103.80
C GLU A 293 38.93 -0.22 104.86
N GLY A 294 37.73 -0.13 105.44
CA GLY A 294 37.19 -1.16 106.34
C GLY A 294 36.86 -2.50 105.66
N LEU A 295 36.66 -2.52 104.34
CA LEU A 295 36.43 -3.73 103.53
C LEU A 295 37.72 -4.41 103.05
N VAL A 296 38.87 -3.73 103.13
CA VAL A 296 40.18 -4.24 102.66
C VAL A 296 41.02 -4.85 103.79
N THR A 297 40.63 -4.66 105.05
CA THR A 297 41.35 -5.15 106.25
C THR A 297 40.67 -6.34 106.98
N GLN A 298 39.76 -7.07 106.29
CA GLN A 298 39.22 -8.38 106.71
C GLN A 298 39.63 -9.50 105.76
#